data_AF-A0A535NSC5-F1
#
_entry.id   AF-A0A535NSC5-F1
#
_cell.length_a   1.000
_cell.length_b   1.000
_cell.length_c   1.000
_cell.angle_alpha   90.00
_cell.angle_beta   90.00
_cell.angle_gamma   90.00
#
_symmetry.space_group_name_H-M   'P 1'
#
loop_
_entity.id
_entity.type
_entity.pdbx_description
1 polymer ?
#
loop_
_entity_poly.entity_id
_entity_poly.type
_entity_poly.pdbx_seq_one_letter_code
_entity_poly.pdbx_strand_id
1 'polypeptide(L)'
;MSVSNLERSGEFWAAFLKDLGYREFAKSATGWSWTNDESTVFLLQAEPAYLDPPYHRKRVGLNHLAFGVSDPREVDAMATRLKERSIPLLYGGPRTGRTTYAVFFEDPDRIKIE
;
A
#
# COMPACT_ATOMS: atom_id res chain seq x y z
N MET A 1 8.98 -2.98 4.99
CA MET A 1 8.75 -1.64 5.56
C MET A 1 8.23 -1.79 6.98
N SER A 2 8.54 -0.85 7.87
CA SER A 2 8.00 -0.87 9.24
C SER A 2 6.67 -0.12 9.30
N VAL A 3 5.72 -0.62 10.10
CA VAL A 3 4.36 -0.08 10.25
C VAL A 3 4.05 0.16 11.72
N SER A 4 3.21 1.16 12.04
CA SER A 4 2.89 1.50 13.43
C SER A 4 1.98 0.46 14.08
N ASN A 5 1.13 -0.20 13.30
CA ASN A 5 0.26 -1.28 13.74
C ASN A 5 0.19 -2.38 12.68
N LEU A 6 0.86 -3.50 12.94
CA LEU A 6 1.00 -4.60 11.99
C LEU A 6 -0.32 -5.23 11.59
N GLU A 7 -1.26 -5.39 12.52
CA GLU A 7 -2.54 -6.04 12.19
C GLU A 7 -3.37 -5.12 11.28
N ARG A 8 -3.54 -3.85 11.66
CA ARG A 8 -4.28 -2.86 10.87
C ARG A 8 -3.67 -2.65 9.48
N SER A 9 -2.34 -2.50 9.42
CA SER A 9 -1.65 -2.34 8.13
C SER A 9 -1.69 -3.65 7.34
N GLY A 10 -1.52 -4.80 7.99
CA GLY A 10 -1.55 -6.09 7.33
C GLY A 10 -2.91 -6.44 6.70
N GLU A 11 -4.02 -6.14 7.36
CA GLU A 11 -5.36 -6.30 6.77
C GLU A 11 -5.55 -5.46 5.51
N PHE A 12 -5.10 -4.19 5.55
CA PHE A 12 -5.13 -3.30 4.41
C PHE A 12 -4.28 -3.84 3.25
N TRP A 13 -3.03 -4.19 3.52
CA TRP A 13 -2.08 -4.66 2.51
C TRP A 13 -2.51 -6.03 1.95
N ALA A 14 -3.00 -6.97 2.76
CA ALA A 14 -3.55 -8.24 2.28
C ALA A 14 -4.70 -8.02 1.30
N ALA A 15 -5.64 -7.13 1.64
CA ALA A 15 -6.81 -6.88 0.83
C ALA A 15 -6.48 -6.12 -0.47
N PHE A 16 -5.43 -5.30 -0.48
CA PHE A 16 -4.92 -4.59 -1.67
C PHE A 16 -4.10 -5.53 -2.57
N LEU A 17 -3.12 -6.23 -2.00
CA LEU A 17 -2.17 -7.05 -2.74
C LEU A 17 -2.83 -8.29 -3.37
N LYS A 18 -3.92 -8.80 -2.79
CA LYS A 18 -4.73 -9.87 -3.37
C LYS A 18 -5.22 -9.52 -4.79
N ASP A 19 -5.61 -8.27 -5.02
CA ASP A 19 -6.10 -7.83 -6.34
C ASP A 19 -4.97 -7.70 -7.37
N LEU A 20 -3.71 -7.71 -6.92
CA LEU A 20 -2.50 -7.67 -7.73
C LEU A 20 -1.83 -9.05 -7.88
N GLY A 21 -2.53 -10.13 -7.50
CA GLY A 21 -2.03 -11.50 -7.64
C GLY A 21 -1.01 -11.93 -6.59
N TYR A 22 -0.80 -11.14 -5.54
CA TYR A 22 0.02 -11.58 -4.41
C TYR A 22 -0.78 -12.55 -3.52
N ARG A 23 -0.06 -13.50 -2.95
CA ARG A 23 -0.56 -14.46 -1.95
C ARG A 23 0.22 -14.29 -0.65
N GLU A 24 -0.43 -14.59 0.48
CA GLU A 24 0.26 -14.62 1.77
C GLU A 24 1.44 -15.59 1.71
N PHE A 25 2.59 -15.13 2.20
CA PHE A 25 3.82 -15.90 2.24
C PHE A 25 4.16 -16.36 3.65
N ALA A 26 4.15 -15.44 4.62
CA ALA A 26 4.36 -15.76 6.03
C ALA A 26 3.74 -14.70 6.95
N LYS A 27 3.26 -15.13 8.12
CA LYS A 27 2.81 -14.25 9.22
C LYS A 27 3.43 -14.70 10.54
N SER A 28 3.92 -13.75 11.33
CA SER A 28 4.42 -13.93 12.70
C SER A 28 3.87 -12.82 13.61
N ALA A 29 4.24 -12.84 14.89
CA ALA A 29 3.83 -11.80 15.84
C ALA A 29 4.36 -10.40 15.48
N THR A 30 5.45 -10.31 14.70
CA THR A 30 6.12 -9.03 14.39
C THR A 30 6.28 -8.79 12.90
N GLY A 31 5.95 -9.75 12.03
CA GLY A 31 6.07 -9.60 10.58
C GLY A 31 4.94 -10.26 9.81
N TRP A 32 4.62 -9.70 8.65
CA TRP A 32 3.63 -10.26 7.73
C TRP A 32 4.05 -9.96 6.29
N SER A 33 4.03 -10.96 5.44
CA SER A 33 4.48 -10.85 4.05
C SER A 33 3.60 -11.54 3.04
N TRP A 34 3.65 -10.99 1.81
CA TRP A 34 2.97 -11.49 0.63
C TRP A 34 3.93 -11.49 -0.56
N THR A 35 3.75 -12.43 -1.47
CA THR A 35 4.57 -12.55 -2.68
C THR A 35 3.71 -12.87 -3.90
N ASN A 36 4.13 -12.42 -5.08
CA ASN A 36 3.62 -12.84 -6.39
C ASN A 36 4.67 -13.68 -7.15
N ASP A 37 5.57 -14.35 -6.43
CA ASP A 37 6.73 -15.12 -6.92
C ASP A 37 7.85 -14.28 -7.57
N GLU A 38 7.56 -13.07 -8.05
CA GLU A 38 8.55 -12.14 -8.60
C GLU A 38 9.10 -11.16 -7.55
N SER A 39 8.25 -10.80 -6.58
CA SER A 39 8.58 -9.82 -5.56
C SER A 39 7.86 -10.11 -4.24
N THR A 40 8.30 -9.46 -3.17
CA THR A 40 7.72 -9.65 -1.83
C THR A 40 7.48 -8.30 -1.17
N VAL A 41 6.26 -8.11 -0.65
CA VAL A 41 5.95 -7.05 0.30
C VAL A 41 6.05 -7.64 1.70
N PHE A 42 6.94 -7.10 2.53
CA PHE A 42 7.14 -7.51 3.91
C PHE A 42 6.89 -6.31 4.84
N LEU A 43 5.96 -6.46 5.77
CA LEU A 43 5.69 -5.50 6.84
C LEU A 43 6.33 -6.00 8.13
N LEU A 44 6.90 -5.07 8.90
CA LEU A 44 7.43 -5.32 10.23
C LEU A 44 6.74 -4.39 11.24
N GLN A 45 6.32 -4.91 12.38
CA GLN A 45 5.85 -4.07 13.49
C GLN A 45 7.01 -3.18 13.94
N ALA A 46 6.83 -1.86 13.89
CA ALA A 46 7.81 -0.93 14.44
C ALA A 46 7.91 -1.10 15.96
N GLU A 47 9.13 -1.14 16.50
CA GLU A 47 9.35 -1.18 17.95
C GLU A 47 8.90 0.15 18.59
N PRO A 48 8.42 0.12 19.85
CA PRO A 48 7.90 1.32 20.52
C PRO A 48 8.84 2.52 20.53
N ALA A 49 10.15 2.28 20.61
CA ALA A 49 11.17 3.33 20.62
C ALA A 49 11.27 4.14 19.31
N TYR A 50 10.68 3.65 18.20
CA TYR A 50 10.74 4.28 16.88
C TYR A 50 9.36 4.71 16.34
N LEU A 51 8.32 4.70 17.18
CA LEU A 51 6.98 5.16 16.79
C LEU A 51 6.84 6.70 16.78
N ASP A 52 7.70 7.40 17.52
CA ASP A 52 7.72 8.86 17.60
C ASP A 52 9.08 9.43 17.09
N PRO A 53 9.07 10.40 16.16
CA PRO A 53 7.89 10.98 15.52
C PRO A 53 7.25 10.01 14.51
N PRO A 54 5.91 10.08 14.30
CA PRO A 54 5.24 9.21 13.34
C PRO A 54 5.77 9.43 11.92
N TYR A 55 5.63 8.40 11.07
CA TYR A 55 6.04 8.48 9.68
C TYR A 55 5.35 9.66 8.96
N HIS A 56 6.13 10.34 8.12
CA HIS A 56 5.62 11.37 7.24
C HIS A 56 6.37 11.30 5.91
N ARG A 57 5.67 10.93 4.84
CA ARG A 57 6.23 10.71 3.48
C ARG A 57 7.05 11.84 2.85
N LYS A 58 7.03 13.04 3.43
CA LYS A 58 7.87 14.18 2.99
C LYS A 58 9.22 14.28 3.72
N ARG A 59 9.46 13.46 4.75
CA ARG A 59 10.78 13.35 5.39
C ARG A 59 11.68 12.46 4.54
N VAL A 60 13.01 12.54 4.77
CA VAL A 60 13.99 11.65 4.13
C VAL A 60 13.61 10.19 4.41
N GLY A 61 13.56 9.37 3.36
CA GLY A 61 13.10 7.99 3.42
C GLY A 61 12.10 7.67 2.31
N LEU A 62 11.22 6.71 2.55
CA LEU A 62 10.19 6.30 1.61
C LEU A 62 9.17 7.43 1.39
N ASN A 63 8.83 7.74 0.14
CA ASN A 63 7.74 8.65 -0.20
C ASN A 63 6.48 7.90 -0.67
N HIS A 64 6.66 6.92 -1.56
CA HIS A 64 5.58 6.10 -2.09
C HIS A 64 6.09 4.79 -2.68
N LEU A 65 5.17 3.86 -2.90
CA LEU A 65 5.35 2.63 -3.67
C LEU A 65 4.36 2.61 -4.82
N ALA A 66 4.82 2.19 -6.00
CA ALA A 66 4.00 2.08 -7.20
C ALA A 66 3.90 0.63 -7.64
N PHE A 67 2.69 0.20 -8.01
CA PHE A 67 2.42 -1.15 -8.50
C PHE A 67 1.97 -1.08 -9.96
N GLY A 68 2.70 -1.78 -10.82
CA GLY A 68 2.39 -1.85 -12.24
C GLY A 68 1.14 -2.69 -12.50
N VAL A 69 0.26 -2.17 -13.35
CA VAL A 69 -0.88 -2.90 -13.91
C VAL A 69 -0.75 -2.95 -15.43
N SER A 70 -1.33 -3.98 -16.03
CA SER A 70 -1.20 -4.25 -17.47
C SER A 70 -2.16 -3.43 -18.32
N ASP A 71 -3.28 -2.99 -17.72
CA ASP A 71 -4.37 -2.30 -18.41
C ASP A 71 -4.86 -1.09 -17.60
N PRO A 72 -5.05 0.10 -18.22
CA PRO A 72 -5.65 1.26 -17.57
C PRO A 72 -7.01 0.98 -16.88
N ARG A 73 -7.78 0.01 -17.37
CA ARG A 73 -9.05 -0.41 -16.76
C ARG A 73 -8.85 -1.01 -15.37
N GLU A 74 -7.68 -1.57 -15.07
CA GLU A 74 -7.34 -2.07 -13.73
C GLU A 74 -7.19 -0.91 -12.73
N VAL A 75 -6.75 0.27 -13.19
CA VAL A 75 -6.69 1.50 -12.37
C VAL A 75 -8.10 1.96 -11.99
N ASP A 76 -9.04 1.95 -12.95
CA ASP A 76 -10.44 2.33 -12.69
C ASP A 76 -11.13 1.33 -11.75
N ALA A 77 -10.88 0.04 -11.94
CA ALA A 77 -11.37 -1.01 -11.05
C ALA A 77 -10.82 -0.85 -9.63
N MET A 78 -9.52 -0.55 -9.49
CA MET A 78 -8.90 -0.27 -8.20
C MET A 78 -9.53 0.96 -7.53
N ALA A 79 -9.71 2.05 -8.27
CA ALA A 79 -10.35 3.27 -7.74
C ALA A 79 -11.78 3.02 -7.22
N THR A 80 -12.52 2.13 -7.89
CA THR A 80 -13.87 1.73 -7.44
C THR A 80 -13.81 0.95 -6.14
N ARG A 81 -12.95 -0.07 -6.05
CA ARG A 81 -12.78 -0.89 -4.83
C ARG A 81 -12.31 -0.07 -3.63
N LEU A 82 -11.40 0.88 -3.85
CA LEU A 82 -10.93 1.78 -2.79
C LEU A 82 -12.11 2.61 -2.23
N LYS A 83 -12.99 3.12 -3.09
CA LYS A 83 -14.20 3.83 -2.66
C LYS A 83 -15.16 2.93 -1.90
N GLU A 84 -15.40 1.71 -2.35
CA GLU A 84 -16.25 0.72 -1.66
C GLU A 84 -15.72 0.40 -0.26
N ARG A 85 -14.40 0.39 -0.08
CA ARG A 85 -13.72 0.22 1.21
C ARG A 85 -13.58 1.52 2.02
N SER A 86 -14.17 2.62 1.56
CA SER A 86 -14.06 3.94 2.19
C SER A 86 -12.61 4.43 2.35
N ILE A 87 -11.71 4.02 1.45
CA ILE A 87 -10.32 4.49 1.39
C ILE A 87 -10.29 5.77 0.54
N PRO A 88 -9.86 6.91 1.09
CA PRO A 88 -9.81 8.17 0.36
C PRO A 88 -8.81 8.10 -0.80
N LEU A 89 -9.27 8.52 -1.99
CA LEU A 89 -8.39 8.74 -3.12
C LEU A 89 -7.71 10.10 -2.96
N LEU A 90 -6.39 10.12 -3.08
CA LEU A 90 -5.65 11.36 -3.21
C LEU A 90 -5.98 12.01 -4.56
N TYR A 91 -5.99 13.35 -4.56
CA TYR A 91 -6.15 14.17 -5.78
C TYR A 91 -7.47 13.95 -6.56
N GLY A 92 -8.49 13.38 -5.92
CA GLY A 92 -9.86 13.31 -6.44
C GLY A 92 -10.19 12.11 -7.33
N GLY A 93 -9.24 11.21 -7.63
CA GLY A 93 -9.50 10.02 -8.46
C GLY A 93 -8.30 9.60 -9.32
N PRO A 94 -8.51 8.66 -10.27
CA PRO A 94 -7.53 8.35 -11.31
C PRO A 94 -7.08 9.59 -12.08
N ARG A 95 -5.82 9.61 -12.49
CA ARG A 95 -5.20 10.75 -13.17
C ARG A 95 -4.29 10.31 -14.30
N THR A 96 -4.34 11.05 -15.38
CA THR A 96 -3.37 10.95 -16.48
C THR A 96 -2.18 11.87 -16.21
N GLY A 97 -1.00 11.28 -16.03
CA GLY A 97 0.29 11.94 -16.06
C GLY A 97 0.83 12.07 -17.49
N ARG A 98 2.11 12.47 -17.63
CA ARG A 98 2.75 12.59 -18.96
C ARG A 98 2.83 11.27 -19.72
N THR A 99 3.03 10.18 -18.99
CA THR A 99 3.24 8.83 -19.54
C THR A 99 2.50 7.75 -18.75
N THR A 100 1.68 8.13 -17.77
CA THR A 100 1.05 7.19 -16.83
C THR A 100 -0.42 7.51 -16.67
N TYR A 101 -1.23 6.48 -16.37
CA TYR A 101 -2.58 6.61 -15.86
C TYR A 101 -2.62 5.85 -14.53
N ALA A 102 -2.89 6.53 -13.43
CA ALA A 102 -2.71 5.97 -12.09
C ALA A 102 -3.74 6.53 -11.09
N VAL A 103 -3.98 5.78 -10.01
CA VAL A 103 -4.77 6.22 -8.87
C VAL A 103 -3.88 6.28 -7.65
N PHE A 104 -4.06 7.31 -6.81
CA PHE A 104 -3.22 7.50 -5.63
C PHE A 104 -4.05 7.41 -4.36
N PHE A 105 -3.53 6.76 -3.34
CA PHE A 105 -4.18 6.61 -2.04
C PHE A 105 -3.12 6.44 -0.93
N GLU A 106 -3.56 6.29 0.31
CA GLU A 106 -2.68 6.10 1.46
C GLU A 106 -2.98 4.79 2.18
N ASP A 107 -1.93 4.15 2.67
CA ASP A 107 -2.05 3.08 3.64
C ASP A 107 -2.34 3.64 5.06
N PRO A 108 -2.59 2.78 6.07
CA PRO A 108 -2.87 3.22 7.43
C PRO A 108 -1.77 4.08 8.08
N ASP A 109 -0.51 3.93 7.64
CA ASP A 109 0.65 4.69 8.09
C ASP A 109 0.91 5.95 7.23
N ARG A 110 0.05 6.24 6.25
CA ARG A 110 0.16 7.38 5.31
C ARG A 110 1.29 7.26 4.28
N ILE A 111 1.77 6.05 4.04
CA ILE A 111 2.58 5.73 2.88
C ILE A 111 1.68 5.91 1.65
N LYS A 112 2.13 6.74 0.71
CA LYS A 112 1.39 6.93 -0.54
C LYS A 112 1.56 5.67 -1.40
N ILE A 113 0.47 5.15 -1.94
CA ILE A 113 0.46 4.05 -2.90
C ILE A 113 -0.02 4.60 -4.25
N GLU A 114 0.63 4.13 -5.30
CA GLU A 114 0.32 4.34 -6.72
C GLU A 114 -0.01 3.01 -7.40
#